data_AF-A0A1G5XUR0-F1
#
_entry.id   AF-A0A1G5XUR0-F1
#
_cell.length_a   1.000
_cell.length_b   1.000
_cell.length_c   1.000
_cell.angle_alpha   90.00
_cell.angle_beta   90.00
_cell.angle_gamma   90.00
#
_symmetry.space_group_name_H-M   'P 1'
#
loop_
_entity.id
_entity.type
_entity.pdbx_description
1 polymer ?
#
loop_
_entity_poly.entity_id
_entity_poly.type
_entity_poly.pdbx_seq_one_letter_code
_entity_poly.pdbx_strand_id
1 'polypeptide(L)' 'MSYSNLSEDELASKVIGHAIQVHSALGPGLLENAYKQVLARKLLKEGFQIEVEKLLPLEMEDIRI' A
#
# COMPACT_ATOMS: atom_id res chain seq x y z
N MET A 1 -9.67 -5.67 -13.53
CA MET A 1 -9.63 -7.10 -13.13
C MET A 1 -10.23 -7.22 -11.75
N SER A 2 -11.05 -8.24 -11.47
CA SER A 2 -11.61 -8.44 -10.12
C SER A 2 -10.65 -9.33 -9.31
N TYR A 3 -10.06 -8.80 -8.24
CA TYR A 3 -9.13 -9.51 -7.36
C TYR A 3 -9.82 -10.41 -6.32
N SER A 4 -11.12 -10.66 -6.49
CA SER A 4 -11.97 -11.34 -5.52
C SER A 4 -11.62 -12.81 -5.20
N ASN A 5 -10.68 -13.43 -5.93
CA ASN A 5 -10.30 -14.84 -5.78
C ASN A 5 -8.78 -15.08 -5.66
N LEU A 6 -7.99 -14.08 -5.27
CA LEU A 6 -6.55 -14.29 -5.00
C LEU A 6 -6.33 -14.94 -3.62
N SER A 7 -5.33 -15.82 -3.52
CA SER A 7 -4.78 -16.18 -2.22
C SER A 7 -4.05 -14.99 -1.59
N GLU A 8 -3.83 -15.05 -0.27
CA GLU A 8 -3.04 -14.01 0.43
C GLU A 8 -1.63 -13.88 -0.14
N ASP A 9 -0.99 -15.01 -0.49
CA ASP A 9 0.36 -15.03 -1.09
C ASP A 9 0.40 -14.38 -2.47
N GLU A 10 -0.62 -14.64 -3.30
CA GLU A 10 -0.72 -14.04 -4.64
C GLU A 10 -0.98 -12.53 -4.56
N LEU A 11 -1.83 -12.10 -3.62
CA LEU A 11 -2.09 -10.70 -3.35
C LEU A 11 -0.81 -10.00 -2.85
N ALA A 12 -0.14 -10.57 -1.84
CA ALA A 12 1.10 -10.03 -1.29
C ALA A 12 2.19 -9.92 -2.36
N SER A 13 2.38 -10.96 -3.17
CA SER A 13 3.36 -10.98 -4.25
C SER A 13 3.14 -9.85 -5.27
N LYS A 14 1.88 -9.58 -5.64
CA LYS A 14 1.55 -8.48 -6.56
C LYS A 14 1.82 -7.11 -5.94
N VAL A 15 1.38 -6.89 -4.71
CA VAL A 15 1.59 -5.61 -4.00
C VAL A 15 3.08 -5.32 -3.81
N ILE A 16 3.86 -6.32 -3.36
CA ILE A 16 5.31 -6.22 -3.20
C ILE A 16 5.98 -5.93 -4.54
N GLY A 17 5.59 -6.63 -5.62
CA GLY A 17 6.11 -6.37 -6.96
C GLY A 17 5.90 -4.92 -7.41
N HIS A 18 4.73 -4.35 -7.14
CA HIS A 18 4.47 -2.93 -7.42
C HIS A 18 5.30 -1.99 -6.53
N ALA A 19 5.47 -2.29 -5.25
CA ALA A 19 6.30 -1.50 -4.34
C ALA A 19 7.78 -1.48 -4.78
N ILE A 20 8.32 -2.62 -5.20
CA ILE A 20 9.68 -2.73 -5.75
C ILE A 20 9.82 -1.89 -7.03
N GLN A 21 8.85 -1.98 -7.95
CA GLN A 21 8.87 -1.16 -9.16
C GLN A 21 8.89 0.35 -8.84
N VAL A 22 8.10 0.79 -7.86
CA VAL A 22 8.07 2.19 -7.41
C VAL A 22 9.42 2.59 -6.80
N HIS A 23 9.97 1.77 -5.92
CA HIS A 23 11.26 2.05 -5.28
C HIS A 23 12.39 2.14 -6.31
N SER A 24 12.46 1.18 -7.24
CA SER A 24 13.47 1.17 -8.31
C SER A 24 13.35 2.36 -9.26
N ALA A 25 12.13 2.83 -9.55
CA ALA A 25 11.90 3.97 -10.44
C ALA A 25 12.21 5.32 -9.78
N LEU A 26 11.91 5.47 -8.48
CA LEU A 26 12.15 6.71 -7.74
C LEU A 26 13.60 6.83 -7.24
N GLY A 27 14.26 5.70 -6.98
CA GLY A 27 15.53 5.67 -6.28
C GLY A 27 15.39 5.99 -4.78
N PRO A 28 16.49 5.88 -4.00
CA PRO A 28 16.49 6.16 -2.57
C PRO A 28 16.54 7.67 -2.24
N GLY A 29 16.19 8.05 -1.01
CA GLY A 29 16.41 9.39 -0.48
C GLY A 29 15.20 10.33 -0.52
N LEU A 30 14.03 9.86 -0.96
CA LEU A 30 12.79 10.61 -0.89
C LEU A 30 12.06 10.39 0.45
N LEU A 31 11.13 11.29 0.75
CA LEU A 31 10.20 11.14 1.88
C LEU A 31 9.22 9.99 1.63
N GLU A 32 8.74 9.37 2.72
CA GLU A 32 7.76 8.27 2.68
C GLU A 32 6.51 8.64 1.87
N ASN A 33 6.03 9.88 2.00
CA ASN A 33 4.83 10.35 1.31
C ASN A 33 4.95 10.26 -0.23
N ALA A 34 6.15 10.39 -0.79
CA ALA A 34 6.38 10.25 -2.22
C ALA A 34 6.17 8.80 -2.68
N TYR A 35 6.80 7.83 -2.00
CA TYR A 35 6.61 6.41 -2.31
C TYR A 35 5.15 5.99 -2.11
N LYS A 36 4.53 6.41 -1.00
CA LYS A 36 3.14 6.10 -0.65
C LYS A 36 2.17 6.59 -1.72
N GLN A 37 2.27 7.85 -2.13
CA GLN A 37 1.38 8.42 -3.16
C GLN A 37 1.52 7.72 -4.52
N VAL A 38 2.76 7.42 -4.93
CA VAL A 38 2.99 6.75 -6.22
C VAL A 38 2.50 5.30 -6.19
N LEU A 39 2.77 4.57 -5.11
CA LEU A 39 2.29 3.19 -4.94
C LEU A 39 0.76 3.13 -4.90
N ALA A 40 0.12 4.01 -4.11
CA ALA A 40 -1.34 4.08 -4.02
C ALA A 40 -1.99 4.32 -5.39
N ARG A 41 -1.47 5.29 -6.17
CA ARG A 41 -1.96 5.55 -7.53
C ARG A 41 -1.78 4.35 -8.46
N LYS A 42 -0.68 3.62 -8.33
CA LYS A 42 -0.41 2.43 -9.15
C LYS A 42 -1.37 1.29 -8.82
N LEU A 43 -1.55 0.99 -7.53
CA LEU A 43 -2.49 -0.04 -7.08
C LEU A 43 -3.94 0.28 -7.49
N LEU A 44 -4.37 1.54 -7.35
CA LEU A 44 -5.69 1.97 -7.83
C LEU A 44 -5.87 1.76 -9.34
N LYS A 45 -4.84 2.08 -10.15
CA LYS A 45 -4.89 1.89 -11.61
C LYS A 45 -4.97 0.41 -12.01
N GLU A 46 -4.36 -0.47 -11.25
CA GLU A 46 -4.42 -1.93 -11.47
C GLU A 46 -5.78 -2.52 -11.01
N GLY A 47 -6.59 -1.73 -10.30
CA GLY A 47 -7.94 -2.10 -9.86
C GLY A 47 -7.99 -2.69 -8.45
N PHE A 48 -6.94 -2.51 -7.65
CA PHE A 48 -6.98 -2.86 -6.24
C PHE A 48 -7.89 -1.91 -5.48
N GLN A 49 -8.63 -2.47 -4.51
CA GLN A 49 -9.28 -1.68 -3.47
C GLN A 49 -8.26 -1.41 -2.37
N ILE A 50 -7.98 -0.14 -2.11
CA ILE A 50 -6.99 0.27 -1.11
C ILE A 50 -7.52 1.40 -0.23
N GLU A 51 -7.02 1.45 0.99
CA GLU A 51 -7.14 2.58 1.91
C GLU A 51 -5.73 3.02 2.27
N VAL A 52 -5.47 4.32 2.28
CA VAL A 52 -4.16 4.88 2.63
C VAL A 52 -4.30 5.60 3.95
N GLU A 53 -3.37 5.36 4.88
CA GLU A 53 -3.40 5.95 6.23
C GLU A 53 -4.75 5.70 6.93
N LYS A 54 -5.23 4.47 6.80
CA LYS A 54 -6.44 4.02 7.49
C LYS A 54 -6.31 4.32 8.97
N LEU A 55 -7.25 5.11 9.50
CA LEU A 55 -7.33 5.37 10.94
C LEU A 55 -7.55 4.04 11.64
N LEU A 56 -6.56 3.65 12.44
CA LEU A 56 -6.66 2.51 13.33
C LEU A 56 -6.90 3.03 14.74
N PRO A 57 -7.69 2.32 15.56
CA PRO A 57 -7.90 2.70 16.95
C PRO A 57 -6.54 2.74 17.66
N LEU A 58 -6.23 3.88 18.26
CA LEU A 58 -5.07 4.06 19.09
C LEU A 58 -5.48 3.73 20.52
N GLU A 59 -4.96 2.63 21.05
CA GLU A 59 -5.06 2.29 22.46
C GLU A 59 -3.73 2.61 23.13
N MET A 60 -3.74 3.55 24.07
CA MET A 60 -2.57 3.86 24.88
C MET A 60 -3.02 4.14 26.31
N GLU A 61 -2.60 3.30 27.25
CA GLU A 61 -3.11 3.30 28.63
C GLU A 61 -4.65 3.26 28.65
N ASP A 62 -5.30 4.23 29.28
CA ASP A 62 -6.76 4.37 29.36
C ASP A 62 -7.34 5.27 28.25
N ILE A 63 -6.52 5.68 27.27
CA ILE A 63 -6.92 6.54 26.17
C ILE A 63 -7.20 5.69 24.93
N ARG A 64 -8.43 5.79 24.41
CA ARG A 64 -8.84 5.23 23.11
C ARG A 64 -9.21 6.38 22.17
N ILE A 65 -8.52 6.48 21.03
CA ILE A 65 -8.75 7.47 19.96
C ILE A 65 -8.99 6.76 18.63
#